data_AF-A0A9Q4GKM4-F1
#
_entry.id   AF-A0A9Q4GKM4-F1
#
_cell.length_a   1.000
_cell.length_b   1.000
_cell.length_c   1.000
_cell.angle_alpha   90.00
_cell.angle_beta   90.00
_cell.angle_gamma   90.00
#
_symmetry.space_group_name_H-M   'P 1'
#
loop_
_entity.id
_entity.type
_entity.pdbx_description
1 polymer ?
#
loop_
_entity_poly.entity_id
_entity_poly.type
_entity_poly.pdbx_seq_one_letter_code
_entity_poly.pdbx_strand_id
1 'polypeptide(L)'
;MSTDTAHGNVIELAPRRDARDARDARDAVGGATPDRQPRTLIIRVTLWCADREIHRQVGINDAMPLTELHRVLSTCFGFHDHAAGSPWSFTVGPRVFRADGCAHDVLVGPGDTAIYTWGLWRMFIEVIESYPRDRGTPRALCIGGSGSLPPDGSGPQFDPADINAELTGTETITSTLALVDEAVSDLINRSRIFDFIPLLQALDLARPVHLDDRTRTVLDTLPLEETPEAHDAFLVTVLTLSSLVDADLGDNVIEATMAEIGWVDDEGGVLTADRARGLCAESLRALAGVGGYGTGALPPVERLDLYRYLLRR
;
A
#
# COMPACT_ATOMS: atom_id res chain seq x y z
N MET A 1 22.51 -51.41 32.02
CA MET A 1 22.18 -50.04 31.55
C MET A 1 20.97 -50.15 30.63
N SER A 2 19.92 -49.38 30.94
CA SER A 2 18.66 -49.07 30.22
C SER A 2 18.52 -49.55 28.76
N THR A 3 17.48 -50.25 28.26
CA THR A 3 15.99 -50.05 28.22
C THR A 3 15.56 -48.68 27.66
N ASP A 4 14.60 -48.47 26.75
CA ASP A 4 13.68 -49.29 25.95
C ASP A 4 12.80 -48.27 25.17
N THR A 5 12.36 -48.59 23.93
CA THR A 5 11.13 -48.15 23.19
C THR A 5 10.76 -46.64 23.08
N ALA A 6 9.86 -46.11 22.23
CA ALA A 6 8.77 -46.55 21.33
C ALA A 6 8.41 -45.31 20.43
N HIS A 7 8.02 -45.46 19.15
CA HIS A 7 6.63 -45.47 18.63
C HIS A 7 5.70 -44.29 18.99
N GLY A 8 5.00 -43.74 17.99
CA GLY A 8 3.71 -43.01 18.12
C GLY A 8 3.66 -41.64 17.42
N ASN A 9 2.94 -41.52 16.30
CA ASN A 9 1.58 -40.93 16.17
C ASN A 9 1.55 -39.39 16.08
N VAL A 10 1.05 -38.79 14.98
CA VAL A 10 -0.37 -38.58 14.61
C VAL A 10 -1.09 -37.56 15.52
N ILE A 11 -1.27 -36.35 14.97
CA ILE A 11 -2.39 -35.37 15.04
C ILE A 11 -2.97 -34.95 16.41
N GLU A 12 -3.12 -33.63 16.64
CA GLU A 12 -4.39 -32.90 16.95
C GLU A 12 -4.11 -31.37 16.97
N LEU A 13 -4.77 -30.48 16.21
CA LEU A 13 -6.20 -30.14 15.99
C LEU A 13 -6.88 -29.50 17.21
N ALA A 14 -7.02 -28.17 17.21
CA ALA A 14 -8.32 -27.46 17.31
C ALA A 14 -8.18 -25.92 17.32
N PRO A 15 -9.22 -25.15 16.88
CA PRO A 15 -10.47 -25.61 16.30
C PRO A 15 -10.54 -25.30 14.79
N ARG A 16 -10.31 -26.34 13.97
CA ARG A 16 -10.64 -26.37 12.53
C ARG A 16 -12.08 -26.86 12.27
N ARG A 17 -12.92 -26.96 13.31
CA ARG A 17 -14.31 -27.43 13.18
C ARG A 17 -15.28 -26.29 12.83
N ASP A 18 -15.09 -25.09 13.39
CA ASP A 18 -16.07 -24.01 13.23
C ASP A 18 -16.13 -23.45 11.79
N ALA A 19 -15.02 -23.47 11.05
CA ALA A 19 -14.96 -22.95 9.68
C ALA A 19 -15.50 -23.93 8.61
N ARG A 20 -15.50 -25.24 8.90
CA ARG A 20 -15.95 -26.27 7.95
C ARG A 20 -17.47 -26.45 8.02
N ASP A 21 -18.03 -26.43 9.23
CA ASP A 21 -19.47 -26.46 9.45
C ASP A 21 -20.16 -25.21 8.89
N ALA A 22 -19.47 -24.06 8.89
CA ALA A 22 -19.93 -22.84 8.22
C ALA A 22 -19.89 -22.90 6.67
N ARG A 23 -19.05 -23.77 6.07
CA ARG A 23 -18.99 -23.97 4.60
C ARG A 23 -20.10 -24.88 4.12
N ASP A 24 -20.34 -26.01 4.79
CA ASP A 24 -21.37 -26.97 4.39
C ASP A 24 -22.79 -26.42 4.59
N ALA A 25 -22.99 -25.48 5.54
CA ALA A 25 -24.27 -24.80 5.74
C ALA A 25 -24.59 -23.72 4.66
N ARG A 26 -23.58 -23.19 3.96
CA ARG A 26 -23.77 -22.13 2.94
C ARG A 26 -24.10 -22.70 1.55
N ASP A 27 -23.60 -23.89 1.23
CA ASP A 27 -23.86 -24.54 -0.06
C ASP A 27 -25.30 -25.09 -0.19
N ALA A 28 -26.12 -25.02 0.87
CA ALA A 28 -27.50 -25.54 0.90
C ALA A 28 -28.61 -24.50 0.72
N VAL A 29 -28.31 -23.19 0.70
CA VAL A 29 -29.33 -22.14 0.54
C VAL A 29 -28.88 -21.15 -0.52
N GLY A 30 -29.47 -21.25 -1.70
CA GLY A 30 -29.42 -20.24 -2.77
C GLY A 30 -30.13 -18.96 -2.36
N GLY A 31 -29.57 -18.26 -1.36
CA GLY A 31 -30.03 -16.97 -0.86
C GLY A 31 -28.89 -15.97 -0.97
N ALA A 32 -29.22 -14.76 -1.45
CA ALA A 32 -28.30 -13.63 -1.54
C ALA A 32 -27.39 -13.56 -0.32
N THR A 33 -26.08 -13.53 -0.57
CA THR A 33 -25.07 -13.35 0.47
C THR A 33 -25.40 -12.07 1.24
N PRO A 34 -25.48 -12.12 2.59
CA PRO A 34 -25.65 -10.91 3.37
C PRO A 34 -24.50 -9.95 3.04
N ASP A 35 -24.81 -8.66 3.03
CA ASP A 35 -23.92 -7.53 2.71
C ASP A 35 -22.55 -7.68 3.40
N ARG A 36 -21.61 -8.39 2.75
CA ARG A 36 -20.29 -8.69 3.29
C ARG A 36 -19.52 -7.38 3.24
N GLN A 37 -19.15 -6.84 4.39
CA GLN A 37 -18.25 -5.70 4.43
C GLN A 37 -16.92 -6.08 3.75
N PRO A 38 -16.51 -5.36 2.69
CA PRO A 38 -15.24 -5.61 2.03
C PRO A 38 -14.07 -5.54 3.01
N ARG A 39 -13.01 -6.28 2.71
CA ARG A 39 -11.79 -6.35 3.52
C ARG A 39 -10.57 -6.06 2.65
N THR A 40 -9.54 -5.53 3.29
CA THR A 40 -8.21 -5.46 2.70
C THR A 40 -7.44 -6.72 3.11
N LEU A 41 -6.97 -7.49 2.13
CA LEU A 41 -6.11 -8.65 2.36
C LEU A 41 -4.68 -8.29 2.03
N ILE A 42 -3.75 -8.67 2.90
CA ILE A 42 -2.32 -8.67 2.58
C ILE A 42 -1.97 -10.07 2.11
N ILE A 43 -1.59 -10.21 0.84
CA ILE A 43 -1.24 -11.48 0.24
C ILE A 43 0.24 -11.52 -0.10
N ARG A 44 0.87 -12.68 0.13
CA ARG A 44 2.18 -13.01 -0.41
C ARG A 44 1.99 -13.89 -1.63
N VAL A 45 2.60 -13.51 -2.73
CA VAL A 45 2.59 -14.25 -3.99
C VAL A 45 4.01 -14.65 -4.31
N THR A 46 4.25 -15.95 -4.45
CA THR A 46 5.58 -16.49 -4.71
C THR A 46 5.61 -17.27 -6.01
N LEU A 47 6.64 -17.02 -6.81
CA LEU A 47 6.99 -17.73 -8.02
C LEU A 47 8.38 -18.34 -7.85
N TRP A 48 8.49 -19.65 -8.06
CA TRP A 48 9.78 -20.31 -8.16
C TRP A 48 10.19 -20.45 -9.61
N CYS A 49 11.35 -19.92 -9.98
CA CYS A 49 11.94 -20.12 -11.28
C CYS A 49 13.35 -20.69 -11.12
N ALA A 50 13.53 -21.94 -11.56
CA ALA A 50 14.72 -22.74 -11.29
C ALA A 50 15.06 -22.81 -9.79
N ASP A 51 16.11 -22.12 -9.34
CA ASP A 51 16.62 -22.06 -7.97
C ASP A 51 16.36 -20.70 -7.29
N ARG A 52 15.62 -19.80 -7.96
CA ARG A 52 15.32 -18.46 -7.45
C ARG A 52 13.87 -18.33 -7.04
N GLU A 53 13.66 -17.75 -5.87
CA GLU A 53 12.36 -17.32 -5.38
C GLU A 53 12.14 -15.86 -5.75
N ILE A 54 11.04 -15.60 -6.45
CA ILE A 54 10.53 -14.26 -6.74
C ILE A 54 9.25 -14.12 -5.95
N HIS A 55 9.13 -13.07 -5.15
CA HIS A 55 7.91 -12.87 -4.36
C HIS A 55 7.45 -11.41 -4.38
N ARG A 56 6.15 -11.24 -4.18
CA ARG A 56 5.48 -9.95 -4.03
C ARG A 56 4.57 -10.00 -2.81
N GLN A 57 4.55 -8.93 -2.05
CA GLN A 57 3.56 -8.67 -1.01
C GLN A 57 2.60 -7.60 -1.54
N VAL A 58 1.31 -7.93 -1.59
CA VAL A 58 0.30 -7.10 -2.25
C VAL A 58 -0.89 -6.93 -1.31
N GLY A 59 -1.31 -5.70 -1.06
CA GLY A 59 -2.59 -5.39 -0.46
C GLY A 59 -3.68 -5.39 -1.54
N ILE A 60 -4.79 -6.10 -1.34
CA ILE A 60 -5.92 -6.13 -2.29
C ILE A 60 -7.27 -5.96 -1.60
N ASN A 61 -8.24 -5.39 -2.32
CA ASN A 61 -9.65 -5.42 -1.95
C ASN A 61 -10.25 -6.80 -2.26
N ASP A 62 -10.73 -7.51 -1.24
CA ASP A 62 -11.31 -8.85 -1.40
C ASP A 62 -12.63 -8.86 -2.22
N ALA A 63 -13.29 -7.71 -2.36
CA ALA A 63 -14.47 -7.56 -3.19
C ALA A 63 -14.14 -7.37 -4.68
N MET A 64 -12.86 -7.23 -5.06
CA MET A 64 -12.50 -7.04 -6.47
C MET A 64 -12.80 -8.29 -7.30
N PRO A 65 -13.25 -8.13 -8.56
CA PRO A 65 -13.42 -9.26 -9.48
C PRO A 65 -12.11 -10.04 -9.70
N LEU A 66 -12.21 -11.34 -9.96
CA LEU A 66 -11.02 -12.16 -10.25
C LEU A 66 -10.28 -11.71 -11.52
N THR A 67 -10.99 -11.10 -12.48
CA THR A 67 -10.38 -10.45 -13.65
C THR A 67 -9.51 -9.26 -13.27
N GLU A 68 -9.89 -8.49 -12.26
CA GLU A 68 -9.11 -7.37 -11.72
C GLU A 68 -7.92 -7.90 -10.93
N LEU A 69 -8.12 -8.91 -10.06
CA LEU A 69 -7.03 -9.58 -9.35
C LEU A 69 -5.98 -10.17 -10.31
N HIS A 70 -6.42 -10.79 -11.41
CA HIS A 70 -5.53 -11.27 -12.47
C HIS A 70 -4.66 -10.13 -13.03
N ARG A 71 -5.25 -8.97 -13.33
CA ARG A 71 -4.50 -7.79 -13.83
C ARG A 71 -3.49 -7.30 -12.80
N VAL A 72 -3.91 -7.14 -11.55
CA VAL A 72 -3.03 -6.72 -10.44
C VAL A 72 -1.81 -7.63 -10.34
N LEU A 73 -2.02 -8.95 -10.29
CA LEU A 73 -0.93 -9.91 -10.20
C LEU A 73 -0.06 -9.91 -11.46
N SER A 74 -0.64 -9.66 -12.62
CA SER A 74 0.13 -9.56 -13.86
C SER A 74 1.04 -8.31 -13.84
N THR A 75 0.54 -7.19 -13.29
CA THR A 75 1.31 -5.94 -13.13
C THR A 75 2.46 -6.15 -12.17
N CYS A 76 2.19 -6.73 -10.99
CA CYS A 76 3.22 -6.95 -9.97
C CYS A 76 4.39 -7.84 -10.45
N PHE A 77 4.14 -8.71 -11.44
CA PHE A 77 5.15 -9.62 -12.01
C PHE A 77 5.63 -9.21 -13.42
N GLY A 78 5.18 -8.08 -13.96
CA GLY A 78 5.64 -7.57 -15.26
C GLY A 78 5.24 -8.45 -16.45
N PHE A 79 4.09 -9.10 -16.37
CA PHE A 79 3.62 -10.08 -17.36
C PHE A 79 2.97 -9.46 -18.61
N HIS A 80 2.86 -8.14 -18.65
CA HIS A 80 2.04 -7.38 -19.60
C HIS A 80 2.49 -7.46 -21.05
N ASP A 81 3.79 -7.59 -21.27
CA ASP A 81 4.38 -7.67 -22.61
C ASP A 81 4.41 -9.10 -23.17
N HIS A 82 4.04 -10.09 -22.35
CA HIS A 82 4.20 -11.50 -22.70
C HIS A 82 2.84 -12.20 -22.82
N ALA A 83 2.17 -11.92 -23.94
CA ALA A 83 0.97 -12.60 -24.45
C ALA A 83 -0.38 -12.20 -23.84
N ALA A 84 -0.94 -11.12 -24.39
CA ALA A 84 -2.38 -10.92 -24.44
C ALA A 84 -3.07 -12.22 -24.91
N GLY A 85 -3.96 -12.78 -24.07
CA GLY A 85 -4.68 -14.02 -24.36
C GLY A 85 -4.13 -15.29 -23.72
N SER A 86 -3.06 -15.21 -22.92
CA SER A 86 -2.62 -16.35 -22.07
C SER A 86 -3.75 -16.82 -21.14
N PRO A 87 -4.04 -18.13 -21.07
CA PRO A 87 -5.06 -18.65 -20.18
C PRO A 87 -4.62 -18.45 -18.72
N TRP A 88 -5.59 -18.12 -17.86
CA TRP A 88 -5.34 -17.94 -16.44
C TRP A 88 -6.45 -18.54 -15.59
N SER A 89 -6.11 -18.87 -14.34
CA SER A 89 -7.06 -19.39 -13.35
C SER A 89 -6.50 -19.34 -11.94
N PHE A 90 -7.38 -19.34 -10.96
CA PHE A 90 -7.05 -19.56 -9.54
C PHE A 90 -7.51 -20.95 -9.12
N THR A 91 -6.70 -21.67 -8.35
CA THR A 91 -7.03 -23.01 -7.85
C THR A 91 -6.96 -23.06 -6.34
N VAL A 92 -8.05 -23.52 -5.70
CA VAL A 92 -8.13 -23.74 -4.25
C VAL A 92 -8.55 -25.19 -4.00
N GLY A 93 -7.61 -26.02 -3.55
CA GLY A 93 -7.82 -27.46 -3.49
C GLY A 93 -8.22 -28.02 -4.87
N PRO A 94 -9.38 -28.69 -5.01
CA PRO A 94 -9.85 -29.20 -6.31
C PRO A 94 -10.63 -28.19 -7.15
N ARG A 95 -10.98 -27.01 -6.61
CA ARG A 95 -11.84 -26.02 -7.27
C ARG A 95 -10.98 -25.09 -8.13
N VAL A 96 -11.43 -24.83 -9.36
CA VAL A 96 -10.79 -23.91 -10.31
C VAL A 96 -11.72 -22.74 -10.59
N PHE A 97 -11.22 -21.54 -10.38
CA PHE A 97 -11.90 -20.26 -10.59
C PHE A 97 -11.27 -19.55 -11.79
N ARG A 98 -12.09 -18.89 -12.60
CA ARG A 98 -11.65 -18.13 -13.79
C ARG A 98 -12.10 -16.68 -13.65
N ALA A 99 -12.78 -16.14 -14.67
CA ALA A 99 -13.24 -14.76 -14.68
C ALA A 99 -14.41 -14.49 -13.73
N ASP A 100 -15.23 -15.51 -13.45
CA ASP A 100 -16.42 -15.37 -12.63
C ASP A 100 -16.08 -15.36 -11.13
N GLY A 101 -16.64 -14.41 -10.40
CA GLY A 101 -16.46 -14.26 -8.96
C GLY A 101 -15.49 -13.14 -8.56
N CYS A 102 -15.27 -13.05 -7.25
CA CYS A 102 -14.43 -12.07 -6.59
C CYS A 102 -13.26 -12.72 -5.86
N ALA A 103 -12.27 -11.92 -5.48
CA ALA A 103 -11.11 -12.39 -4.70
C ALA A 103 -11.52 -13.14 -3.42
N HIS A 104 -12.58 -12.72 -2.74
CA HIS A 104 -13.10 -13.38 -1.54
C HIS A 104 -13.68 -14.79 -1.77
N ASP A 105 -13.96 -15.19 -3.01
CA ASP A 105 -14.36 -16.56 -3.34
C ASP A 105 -13.17 -17.53 -3.33
N VAL A 106 -11.96 -16.98 -3.49
CA VAL A 106 -10.69 -17.71 -3.53
C VAL A 106 -9.91 -17.57 -2.22
N LEU A 107 -9.92 -16.37 -1.62
CA LEU A 107 -9.10 -15.98 -0.47
C LEU A 107 -9.99 -15.30 0.58
N VAL A 108 -10.25 -15.95 1.72
CA VAL A 108 -11.20 -15.44 2.71
C VAL A 108 -10.49 -14.73 3.86
N GLY A 109 -9.41 -15.32 4.37
CA GLY A 109 -8.69 -14.79 5.53
C GLY A 109 -7.30 -15.40 5.73
N PRO A 110 -6.59 -14.99 6.80
CA PRO A 110 -5.20 -15.38 7.03
C PRO A 110 -4.96 -16.89 7.03
N GLY A 111 -3.89 -17.33 6.36
CA GLY A 111 -3.52 -18.74 6.17
C GLY A 111 -4.23 -19.44 5.00
N ASP A 112 -5.20 -18.80 4.35
CA ASP A 112 -5.76 -19.32 3.10
C ASP A 112 -4.69 -19.29 2.00
N THR A 113 -4.71 -20.32 1.15
CA THR A 113 -3.77 -20.46 0.04
C THR A 113 -4.48 -20.76 -1.27
N ALA A 114 -3.92 -20.27 -2.37
CA ALA A 114 -4.39 -20.54 -3.71
C ALA A 114 -3.21 -20.66 -4.68
N ILE A 115 -3.43 -21.32 -5.82
CA ILE A 115 -2.47 -21.33 -6.92
C ILE A 115 -3.02 -20.45 -8.04
N TYR A 116 -2.30 -19.39 -8.37
CA TYR A 116 -2.56 -18.57 -9.54
C TYR A 116 -1.74 -19.08 -10.72
N THR A 117 -2.42 -19.44 -11.80
CA THR A 117 -1.80 -19.93 -13.03
C THR A 117 -1.98 -18.89 -14.12
N TRP A 118 -0.91 -18.57 -14.84
CA TRP A 118 -0.92 -17.69 -16.01
C TRP A 118 -0.02 -18.28 -17.11
N GLY A 119 -0.63 -18.78 -18.18
CA GLY A 119 0.06 -19.59 -19.18
C GLY A 119 0.70 -20.83 -18.53
N LEU A 120 2.03 -20.91 -18.57
CA LEU A 120 2.81 -21.99 -17.93
C LEU A 120 3.29 -21.62 -16.52
N TRP A 121 3.14 -20.37 -16.11
CA TRP A 121 3.59 -19.88 -14.81
C TRP A 121 2.61 -20.30 -13.72
N ARG A 122 3.16 -20.79 -12.60
CA ARG A 122 2.39 -21.16 -11.41
C ARG A 122 2.94 -20.41 -10.21
N MET A 123 2.10 -19.56 -9.65
CA MET A 123 2.37 -18.75 -8.47
C MET A 123 1.55 -19.26 -7.29
N PHE A 124 2.17 -19.26 -6.11
CA PHE A 124 1.52 -19.62 -4.87
C PHE A 124 1.12 -18.36 -4.14
N ILE A 125 -0.17 -18.26 -3.79
CA ILE A 125 -0.73 -17.15 -3.02
C ILE A 125 -0.99 -17.65 -1.61
N GLU A 126 -0.60 -16.85 -0.63
CA GLU A 126 -0.94 -17.01 0.78
C GLU A 126 -1.50 -15.70 1.32
N VAL A 127 -2.61 -15.74 2.05
CA VAL A 127 -3.11 -14.59 2.80
C VAL A 127 -2.35 -14.48 4.11
N ILE A 128 -1.62 -13.38 4.30
CA ILE A 128 -0.84 -13.12 5.51
C ILE A 128 -1.72 -12.44 6.56
N GLU A 129 -2.45 -11.39 6.16
CA GLU A 129 -3.29 -10.59 7.06
C GLU A 129 -4.59 -10.15 6.40
N SER A 130 -5.56 -9.73 7.22
CA SER A 130 -6.87 -9.29 6.76
C SER A 130 -7.45 -8.23 7.70
N TYR A 131 -7.77 -7.06 7.14
CA TYR A 131 -8.25 -5.90 7.88
C TYR A 131 -9.65 -5.47 7.42
N PRO A 132 -10.47 -4.90 8.31
CA PRO A 132 -11.65 -4.16 7.89
C PRO A 132 -11.24 -3.06 6.92
N ARG A 133 -12.00 -2.91 5.82
CA ARG A 133 -11.69 -1.90 4.80
C ARG A 133 -12.37 -0.58 5.12
N ASP A 134 -11.64 0.51 4.95
CA ASP A 134 -12.19 1.85 4.87
C ASP A 134 -12.31 2.32 3.40
N ARG A 135 -12.96 3.47 3.19
CA ARG A 135 -13.16 4.01 1.83
C ARG A 135 -11.88 4.54 1.18
N GLY A 136 -10.89 4.93 1.99
CA GLY A 136 -9.65 5.56 1.53
C GLY A 136 -8.57 4.56 1.11
N THR A 137 -8.64 3.32 1.57
CA THR A 137 -7.63 2.31 1.24
C THR A 137 -7.61 2.04 -0.28
N PRO A 138 -6.43 2.01 -0.93
CA PRO A 138 -6.31 1.65 -2.35
C PRO A 138 -6.94 0.28 -2.66
N ARG A 139 -7.36 0.08 -3.91
CA ARG A 139 -7.93 -1.21 -4.36
C ARG A 139 -6.87 -2.30 -4.45
N ALA A 140 -5.67 -1.94 -4.88
CA ALA A 140 -4.49 -2.79 -4.92
C ALA A 140 -3.25 -1.94 -4.64
N LEU A 141 -2.27 -2.50 -3.95
CA LEU A 141 -0.98 -1.86 -3.69
C LEU A 141 0.10 -2.93 -3.55
N CYS A 142 1.19 -2.82 -4.30
CA CYS A 142 2.38 -3.62 -4.10
C CYS A 142 3.21 -3.01 -2.95
N ILE A 143 3.25 -3.71 -1.83
CA ILE A 143 3.86 -3.25 -0.58
C ILE A 143 5.37 -3.55 -0.58
N GLY A 144 5.76 -4.64 -1.23
CA GLY A 144 7.16 -5.05 -1.29
C GLY A 144 7.34 -6.33 -2.08
N GLY A 145 8.59 -6.77 -2.20
CA GLY A 145 8.92 -7.96 -2.95
C GLY A 145 10.41 -8.05 -3.24
N SER A 146 10.80 -9.15 -3.88
CA SER A 146 12.15 -9.33 -4.39
C SER A 146 12.20 -10.20 -5.63
N GLY A 147 13.28 -10.07 -6.39
CA GLY A 147 13.53 -10.82 -7.62
C GLY A 147 12.89 -10.20 -8.87
N SER A 148 13.54 -10.41 -10.00
CA SER A 148 13.15 -9.92 -11.32
C SER A 148 12.85 -11.08 -12.27
N LEU A 149 12.02 -10.79 -13.27
CA LEU A 149 11.76 -11.67 -14.40
C LEU A 149 12.29 -11.04 -15.69
N PRO A 150 13.03 -11.78 -16.54
CA PRO A 150 13.52 -13.15 -16.32
C PRO A 150 14.58 -13.26 -15.19
N PRO A 151 14.79 -14.47 -14.62
CA PRO A 151 15.61 -14.66 -13.42
C PRO A 151 17.09 -14.37 -13.62
N ASP A 152 17.56 -14.28 -14.86
CA ASP A 152 18.94 -13.93 -15.21
C ASP A 152 19.25 -12.45 -15.01
N GLY A 153 18.26 -11.63 -14.62
CA GLY A 153 18.41 -10.21 -14.35
C GLY A 153 18.45 -9.35 -15.61
N SER A 154 18.12 -9.90 -16.78
CA SER A 154 18.02 -9.14 -18.03
C SER A 154 16.71 -8.35 -18.18
N GLY A 155 15.73 -8.60 -17.31
CA GLY A 155 14.47 -7.86 -17.27
C GLY A 155 14.49 -6.64 -16.34
N PRO A 156 13.38 -5.91 -16.27
CA PRO A 156 13.24 -4.77 -15.37
C PRO A 156 13.48 -5.19 -13.91
N GLN A 157 14.18 -4.33 -13.18
CA GLN A 157 14.36 -4.49 -11.74
C GLN A 157 13.00 -4.39 -11.05
N PHE A 158 12.82 -5.12 -9.95
CA PHE A 158 11.65 -4.91 -9.11
C PHE A 158 11.68 -3.49 -8.55
N ASP A 159 10.71 -2.69 -8.97
CA ASP A 159 10.46 -1.35 -8.46
C ASP A 159 8.98 -1.24 -8.04
N PRO A 160 8.69 -1.17 -6.72
CA PRO A 160 7.32 -1.03 -6.25
C PRO A 160 6.68 0.31 -6.68
N ALA A 161 7.46 1.37 -6.89
CA ALA A 161 6.94 2.68 -7.29
C ALA A 161 6.33 2.63 -8.70
N ASP A 162 7.07 2.07 -9.66
CA ASP A 162 6.59 1.88 -11.03
C ASP A 162 5.36 0.96 -11.08
N ILE A 163 5.40 -0.14 -10.32
CA ILE A 163 4.28 -1.08 -10.20
C ILE A 163 3.04 -0.36 -9.65
N ASN A 164 3.20 0.43 -8.58
CA ASN A 164 2.08 1.11 -7.92
C ASN A 164 1.52 2.25 -8.76
N ALA A 165 2.37 2.97 -9.50
CA ALA A 165 1.92 3.96 -10.48
C ALA A 165 1.01 3.32 -11.53
N GLU A 166 1.39 2.15 -12.03
CA GLU A 166 0.59 1.40 -13.01
C GLU A 166 -0.72 0.85 -12.40
N LEU A 167 -0.66 0.27 -11.20
CA LEU A 167 -1.83 -0.26 -10.48
C LEU A 167 -2.85 0.83 -10.13
N THR A 168 -2.37 2.02 -9.78
CA THR A 168 -3.22 3.15 -9.41
C THR A 168 -3.98 3.66 -10.64
N GLY A 169 -3.29 3.77 -11.78
CA GLY A 169 -3.87 4.22 -13.04
C GLY A 169 -4.16 5.72 -13.10
N THR A 170 -4.17 6.28 -14.31
CA THR A 170 -4.23 7.73 -14.55
C THR A 170 -5.50 8.40 -14.02
N GLU A 171 -6.65 7.73 -14.08
CA GLU A 171 -7.93 8.28 -13.59
C GLU A 171 -7.93 8.46 -12.07
N THR A 172 -7.39 7.48 -11.34
CA THR A 172 -7.24 7.53 -9.88
C THR A 172 -6.25 8.61 -9.46
N ILE A 173 -5.12 8.72 -10.16
CA ILE A 173 -4.13 9.78 -9.92
C ILE A 173 -4.80 11.14 -10.11
N THR A 174 -5.46 11.35 -11.25
CA THR A 174 -6.11 12.64 -11.58
C THR A 174 -7.18 13.01 -10.56
N SER A 175 -8.05 12.05 -10.17
CA SER A 175 -9.12 12.32 -9.21
C SER A 175 -8.61 12.54 -7.78
N THR A 176 -7.52 11.87 -7.38
CA THR A 176 -6.88 12.10 -6.07
C THR A 176 -6.19 13.45 -6.04
N LEU A 177 -5.45 13.80 -7.10
CA LEU A 177 -4.76 15.09 -7.19
C LEU A 177 -5.74 16.27 -7.30
N ALA A 178 -6.95 16.06 -7.82
CA ALA A 178 -7.99 17.09 -7.82
C ALA A 178 -8.53 17.44 -6.41
N LEU A 179 -8.19 16.66 -5.38
CA LEU A 179 -8.60 16.91 -4.00
C LEU A 179 -7.51 17.58 -3.15
N VAL A 180 -6.27 17.65 -3.63
CA VAL A 180 -5.16 18.29 -2.92
C VAL A 180 -5.01 19.75 -3.35
N ASP A 181 -4.30 20.52 -2.54
CA ASP A 181 -3.81 21.84 -2.90
C ASP A 181 -2.93 21.78 -4.18
N GLU A 182 -2.94 22.85 -4.97
CA GLU A 182 -2.24 22.95 -6.25
C GLU A 182 -0.73 22.76 -6.07
N ALA A 183 -0.13 23.30 -4.99
CA ALA A 183 1.30 23.17 -4.76
C ALA A 183 1.70 21.73 -4.42
N VAL A 184 0.85 20.99 -3.69
CA VAL A 184 1.06 19.56 -3.42
C VAL A 184 0.92 18.75 -4.71
N SER A 185 -0.08 19.06 -5.54
CA SER A 185 -0.25 18.39 -6.83
C SER A 185 0.94 18.64 -7.77
N ASP A 186 1.43 19.88 -7.84
CA ASP A 186 2.59 20.23 -8.64
C ASP A 186 3.84 19.49 -8.16
N LEU A 187 4.07 19.45 -6.84
CA LEU A 187 5.19 18.72 -6.24
C LEU A 187 5.20 17.24 -6.63
N ILE A 188 4.06 16.55 -6.52
CA ILE A 188 3.95 15.12 -6.86
C ILE A 188 4.22 14.90 -8.36
N ASN A 189 3.72 15.80 -9.22
CA ASN A 189 3.96 15.71 -10.66
C ASN A 189 5.43 15.98 -11.02
N ARG A 190 6.10 16.92 -10.33
CA ARG A 190 7.52 17.24 -10.53
C ARG A 190 8.42 16.11 -10.06
N SER A 191 8.18 15.56 -8.87
CA SER A 191 8.96 14.45 -8.32
C SER A 191 8.71 13.13 -9.04
N ARG A 192 7.55 12.98 -9.69
CA ARG A 192 7.06 11.70 -10.26
C ARG A 192 6.92 10.58 -9.22
N ILE A 193 6.92 10.92 -7.93
CA ILE A 193 6.72 9.97 -6.84
C ILE A 193 5.23 9.79 -6.63
N PHE A 194 4.63 8.90 -7.41
CA PHE A 194 3.21 8.57 -7.31
C PHE A 194 2.88 7.67 -6.12
N ASP A 195 3.87 7.24 -5.34
CA ASP A 195 3.67 6.50 -4.08
C ASP A 195 2.91 7.32 -3.01
N PHE A 196 2.88 8.65 -3.15
CA PHE A 196 2.02 9.49 -2.31
C PHE A 196 0.54 9.38 -2.67
N ILE A 197 0.16 8.91 -3.87
CA ILE A 197 -1.25 8.78 -4.24
C ILE A 197 -1.99 7.78 -3.33
N PRO A 198 -1.49 6.55 -3.10
CA PRO A 198 -2.03 5.65 -2.07
C PRO A 198 -2.21 6.29 -0.69
N LEU A 199 -1.24 7.09 -0.26
CA LEU A 199 -1.30 7.81 1.01
C LEU A 199 -2.44 8.83 1.03
N LEU A 200 -2.53 9.67 0.00
CA LEU A 200 -3.59 10.68 -0.14
C LEU A 200 -4.99 10.05 -0.20
N GLN A 201 -5.13 8.89 -0.84
CA GLN A 201 -6.36 8.12 -0.81
C GLN A 201 -6.67 7.65 0.62
N ALA A 202 -5.69 7.08 1.32
CA ALA A 202 -5.86 6.58 2.69
C ALA A 202 -6.20 7.70 3.68
N LEU A 203 -5.70 8.92 3.45
CA LEU A 203 -6.07 10.09 4.23
C LEU A 203 -7.55 10.45 4.07
N ASP A 204 -8.21 10.06 2.98
CA ASP A 204 -9.60 10.39 2.66
C ASP A 204 -9.84 11.90 2.74
N LEU A 205 -9.14 12.66 1.88
CA LEU A 205 -9.16 14.12 1.91
C LEU A 205 -10.57 14.71 1.75
N ALA A 206 -11.52 14.01 1.12
CA ALA A 206 -12.91 14.46 1.04
C ALA A 206 -13.62 14.53 2.41
N ARG A 207 -13.09 13.84 3.43
CA ARG A 207 -13.64 13.80 4.78
C ARG A 207 -13.65 15.19 5.43
N PRO A 208 -14.74 15.60 6.10
CA PRO A 208 -14.75 16.82 6.91
C PRO A 208 -13.73 16.74 8.04
N VAL A 209 -12.98 17.83 8.24
CA VAL A 209 -12.02 18.00 9.33
C VAL A 209 -12.61 18.85 10.44
N HIS A 210 -12.33 18.49 11.70
CA HIS A 210 -12.85 19.19 12.87
C HIS A 210 -11.73 19.92 13.61
N LEU A 211 -11.34 21.08 13.07
CA LEU A 211 -10.34 21.96 13.67
C LEU A 211 -10.98 23.21 14.26
N ASP A 212 -10.48 23.67 15.43
CA ASP A 212 -10.84 24.94 16.03
C ASP A 212 -10.28 26.14 15.25
N ASP A 213 -10.87 27.32 15.43
CA ASP A 213 -10.54 28.53 14.65
C ASP A 213 -9.09 28.98 14.82
N ARG A 214 -8.50 28.80 16.02
CA ARG A 214 -7.12 29.18 16.29
C ARG A 214 -6.18 28.27 15.51
N THR A 215 -6.43 26.97 15.54
CA THR A 215 -5.64 25.99 14.79
C THR A 215 -5.71 26.26 13.29
N ARG A 216 -6.91 26.50 12.73
CA ARG A 216 -7.08 26.86 11.31
C ARG A 216 -6.28 28.10 10.93
N THR A 217 -6.38 29.16 11.76
CA THR A 217 -5.63 30.40 11.53
C THR A 217 -4.13 30.16 11.43
N VAL A 218 -3.58 29.27 12.27
CA VAL A 218 -2.15 28.92 12.18
C VAL A 218 -1.86 28.15 10.89
N LEU A 219 -2.64 27.11 10.58
CA LEU A 219 -2.42 26.29 9.39
C LEU A 219 -2.57 27.09 8.08
N ASP A 220 -3.48 28.07 8.04
CA ASP A 220 -3.68 28.96 6.90
C ASP A 220 -2.47 29.84 6.59
N THR A 221 -1.55 30.02 7.54
CA THR A 221 -0.31 30.78 7.33
C THR A 221 0.85 29.93 6.82
N LEU A 222 0.72 28.61 6.79
CA LEU A 222 1.80 27.72 6.40
C LEU A 222 1.83 27.51 4.87
N PRO A 223 3.01 27.23 4.27
CA PRO A 223 4.33 27.46 4.85
C PRO A 223 4.65 28.95 5.01
N LEU A 224 5.50 29.26 5.98
CA LEU A 224 5.97 30.61 6.30
C LEU A 224 7.21 31.02 5.51
N GLU A 225 7.96 30.04 4.97
CA GLU A 225 9.19 30.30 4.23
C GLU A 225 8.92 30.78 2.80
N GLU A 226 9.74 31.71 2.31
CA GLU A 226 9.52 32.39 1.03
C GLU A 226 10.23 31.74 -0.16
N THR A 227 11.19 30.83 0.09
CA THR A 227 11.97 30.19 -0.98
C THR A 227 11.26 28.94 -1.53
N PRO A 228 11.32 28.68 -2.85
CA PRO A 228 10.73 27.47 -3.42
C PRO A 228 11.25 26.17 -2.78
N GLU A 229 12.55 26.13 -2.47
CA GLU A 229 13.20 24.99 -1.82
C GLU A 229 12.63 24.71 -0.42
N ALA A 230 12.45 25.76 0.39
CA ALA A 230 11.88 25.61 1.74
C ALA A 230 10.39 25.25 1.69
N HIS A 231 9.66 25.77 0.69
CA HIS A 231 8.27 25.43 0.45
C HIS A 231 8.11 23.94 0.10
N ASP A 232 8.92 23.44 -0.84
CA ASP A 232 8.95 22.01 -1.18
C ASP A 232 9.35 21.16 0.04
N ALA A 233 10.40 21.56 0.77
CA ALA A 233 10.82 20.86 1.98
C ALA A 233 9.70 20.76 3.04
N PHE A 234 8.89 21.82 3.20
CA PHE A 234 7.72 21.79 4.08
C PHE A 234 6.68 20.79 3.58
N LEU A 235 6.29 20.85 2.30
CA LEU A 235 5.27 19.97 1.74
C LEU A 235 5.69 18.49 1.78
N VAL A 236 6.94 18.18 1.43
CA VAL A 236 7.50 16.82 1.55
C VAL A 236 7.47 16.35 3.01
N THR A 237 7.82 17.24 3.95
CA THR A 237 7.77 16.90 5.37
C THR A 237 6.34 16.64 5.83
N VAL A 238 5.35 17.43 5.40
CA VAL A 238 3.93 17.20 5.74
C VAL A 238 3.42 15.88 5.15
N LEU A 239 3.73 15.59 3.89
CA LEU A 239 3.40 14.31 3.25
C LEU A 239 4.01 13.14 4.05
N THR A 240 5.28 13.24 4.43
CA THR A 240 5.96 12.22 5.23
C THR A 240 5.36 12.08 6.63
N LEU A 241 5.03 13.19 7.31
CA LEU A 241 4.37 13.14 8.62
C LEU A 241 2.98 12.49 8.54
N SER A 242 2.28 12.70 7.42
CA SER A 242 0.95 12.15 7.20
C SER A 242 0.92 10.63 7.01
N SER A 243 2.05 10.01 6.63
CA SER A 243 2.17 8.56 6.53
C SER A 243 2.38 7.86 7.88
N LEU A 244 2.67 8.63 8.96
CA LEU A 244 2.84 8.13 10.32
C LEU A 244 3.92 7.03 10.45
N VAL A 245 4.90 7.04 9.56
CA VAL A 245 6.07 6.14 9.61
C VAL A 245 7.03 6.52 10.74
N ASP A 246 7.94 5.60 11.08
CA ASP A 246 9.03 5.90 12.00
C ASP A 246 10.02 6.94 11.43
N ALA A 247 10.87 7.48 12.29
CA ALA A 247 11.78 8.56 11.92
C ALA A 247 12.78 8.15 10.83
N ASP A 248 13.35 6.95 10.92
CA ASP A 248 14.37 6.49 9.97
C ASP A 248 13.76 6.31 8.57
N LEU A 249 12.58 5.69 8.48
CA LEU A 249 11.86 5.57 7.22
C LEU A 249 11.41 6.95 6.70
N GLY A 250 10.95 7.82 7.59
CA GLY A 250 10.56 9.19 7.24
C GLY A 250 11.73 10.01 6.67
N ASP A 251 12.92 9.88 7.24
CA ASP A 251 14.12 10.56 6.75
C ASP A 251 14.46 10.11 5.33
N ASN A 252 14.44 8.80 5.07
CA ASN A 252 14.68 8.24 3.74
C ASN A 252 13.66 8.75 2.71
N VAL A 253 12.38 8.85 3.08
CA VAL A 253 11.33 9.37 2.19
C VAL A 253 11.58 10.85 1.87
N ILE A 254 11.95 11.67 2.86
CA ILE A 254 12.26 13.09 2.65
C ILE A 254 13.46 13.24 1.72
N GLU A 255 14.56 12.54 2.00
CA GLU A 255 15.81 12.63 1.22
C GLU A 255 15.60 12.20 -0.24
N ALA A 256 14.95 11.05 -0.45
CA ALA A 256 14.64 10.55 -1.79
C ALA A 256 13.73 11.52 -2.55
N THR A 257 12.69 12.05 -1.89
CA THR A 257 11.75 12.98 -2.54
C THR A 257 12.40 14.29 -2.92
N MET A 258 13.21 14.88 -2.02
CA MET A 258 13.93 16.12 -2.31
C MET A 258 14.91 15.94 -3.47
N ALA A 259 15.60 14.80 -3.53
CA ALA A 259 16.51 14.47 -4.63
C ALA A 259 15.77 14.32 -5.98
N GLU A 260 14.62 13.64 -6.02
CA GLU A 260 13.82 13.48 -7.25
C GLU A 260 13.26 14.82 -7.77
N ILE A 261 12.94 15.75 -6.87
CA ILE A 261 12.54 17.12 -7.26
C ILE A 261 13.74 17.91 -7.83
N GLY A 262 14.96 17.50 -7.50
CA GLY A 262 16.20 18.11 -7.94
C GLY A 262 16.84 19.06 -6.93
N TRP A 263 16.39 19.04 -5.67
CA TRP A 263 17.03 19.78 -4.59
C TRP A 263 18.25 19.01 -4.06
N VAL A 264 19.37 19.73 -3.98
CA VAL A 264 20.68 19.20 -3.58
C VAL A 264 21.27 20.10 -2.52
N ASP A 265 22.25 19.59 -1.76
CA ASP A 265 22.99 20.42 -0.82
C ASP A 265 23.91 21.45 -1.52
N ASP A 266 24.57 22.29 -0.72
CA ASP A 266 25.46 23.35 -1.20
C ASP A 266 26.68 22.82 -2.00
N GLU A 267 27.00 21.53 -1.86
CA GLU A 267 28.09 20.83 -2.55
C GLU A 267 27.59 20.02 -3.77
N GLY A 268 26.28 20.04 -4.05
CA GLY A 268 25.63 19.26 -5.11
C GLY A 268 25.35 17.80 -4.74
N GLY A 269 25.44 17.45 -3.46
CA GLY A 269 25.11 16.14 -2.89
C GLY A 269 23.64 16.00 -2.50
N VAL A 270 23.30 14.85 -1.91
CA VAL A 270 21.94 14.57 -1.43
C VAL A 270 21.59 15.48 -0.26
N LEU A 271 20.47 16.20 -0.36
CA LEU A 271 19.95 17.01 0.72
C LEU A 271 19.40 16.13 1.84
N THR A 272 20.04 16.15 3.01
CA THR A 272 19.64 15.31 4.16
C THR A 272 18.29 15.74 4.74
N ALA A 273 17.60 14.81 5.41
CA ALA A 273 16.30 15.09 6.03
C ALA A 273 16.38 16.20 7.09
N ASP A 274 17.46 16.24 7.88
CA ASP A 274 17.71 17.29 8.86
C ASP A 274 17.89 18.66 8.21
N ARG A 275 18.60 18.70 7.06
CA ARG A 275 18.78 19.95 6.32
C ARG A 275 17.46 20.40 5.72
N ALA A 276 16.68 19.51 5.12
CA ALA A 276 15.35 19.80 4.59
C ALA A 276 14.41 20.36 5.67
N ARG A 277 14.34 19.74 6.85
CA ARG A 277 13.58 20.28 7.99
C ARG A 277 14.13 21.62 8.48
N GLY A 278 15.43 21.83 8.38
CA GLY A 278 16.08 23.10 8.67
C GLY A 278 15.65 24.23 7.75
N LEU A 279 15.36 23.92 6.47
CA LEU A 279 14.85 24.88 5.50
C LEU A 279 13.43 25.35 5.84
N CYS A 280 12.58 24.47 6.37
CA CYS A 280 11.19 24.78 6.75
C CYS A 280 10.96 24.91 8.27
N ALA A 281 12.00 25.31 9.01
CA ALA A 281 12.00 25.29 10.46
C ALA A 281 10.96 26.22 11.11
N GLU A 282 10.57 27.31 10.46
CA GLU A 282 9.58 28.25 11.00
C GLU A 282 8.18 27.64 10.92
N SER A 283 7.87 27.05 9.76
CA SER A 283 6.64 26.32 9.55
C SER A 283 6.52 25.11 10.48
N LEU A 284 7.60 24.36 10.68
CA LEU A 284 7.61 23.22 11.62
C LEU A 284 7.43 23.67 13.07
N ARG A 285 7.97 24.83 13.46
CA ARG A 285 7.72 25.43 14.79
C ARG A 285 6.25 25.80 14.96
N ALA A 286 5.65 26.43 13.96
CA ALA A 286 4.22 26.79 13.99
C ALA A 286 3.32 25.56 14.01
N LEU A 287 3.63 24.53 13.21
CA LEU A 287 2.92 23.25 13.19
C LEU A 287 3.04 22.51 14.52
N ALA A 288 4.22 22.51 15.15
CA ALA A 288 4.40 21.97 16.49
C ALA A 288 3.57 22.72 17.55
N GLY A 289 3.40 24.03 17.38
CA GLY A 289 2.58 24.88 18.26
C GLY A 289 1.09 24.51 18.30
N VAL A 290 0.59 23.81 17.27
CA VAL A 290 -0.78 23.26 17.20
C VAL A 290 -0.81 21.73 17.36
N GLY A 291 0.32 21.13 17.77
CA GLY A 291 0.41 19.70 18.05
C GLY A 291 0.53 18.81 16.80
N GLY A 292 0.88 19.37 15.64
CA GLY A 292 1.10 18.60 14.41
C GLY A 292 2.47 17.95 14.31
N TYR A 293 3.44 18.32 15.16
CA TYR A 293 4.82 17.84 15.07
C TYR A 293 5.56 17.96 16.41
N GLY A 294 6.62 17.18 16.60
CA GLY A 294 7.52 17.27 17.76
C GLY A 294 7.02 16.59 19.03
N THR A 295 7.64 16.91 20.16
CA THR A 295 7.42 16.23 21.46
C THR A 295 6.04 16.49 22.07
N GLY A 296 5.37 17.58 21.68
CA GLY A 296 4.01 17.92 22.07
C GLY A 296 2.95 17.49 21.06
N ALA A 297 3.29 16.59 20.14
CA ALA A 297 2.39 16.12 19.10
C ALA A 297 1.11 15.49 19.68
N LEU A 298 -0.03 15.80 19.06
CA LEU A 298 -1.31 15.16 19.34
C LEU A 298 -1.24 13.65 19.00
N PRO A 299 -2.17 12.84 19.53
CA PRO A 299 -2.31 11.44 19.13
C PRO A 299 -2.38 11.29 17.59
N PRO A 300 -1.84 10.20 17.00
CA PRO A 300 -1.75 10.03 15.55
C PRO A 300 -3.06 10.31 14.80
N VAL A 301 -4.19 9.82 15.31
CA VAL A 301 -5.51 10.00 14.68
C VAL A 301 -5.95 11.47 14.64
N GLU A 302 -5.69 12.23 15.70
CA GLU A 302 -6.03 13.65 15.78
C GLU A 302 -5.14 14.50 14.86
N ARG A 303 -3.87 14.13 14.72
CA ARG A 303 -2.94 14.79 13.79
C ARG A 303 -3.37 14.66 12.33
N LEU A 304 -4.07 13.58 11.96
CA LEU A 304 -4.53 13.41 10.57
C LEU A 304 -5.46 14.53 10.12
N ASP A 305 -6.27 15.13 11.00
CA ASP A 305 -7.12 16.25 10.62
C ASP A 305 -6.31 17.53 10.32
N LEU A 306 -5.16 17.72 10.99
CA LEU A 306 -4.23 18.81 10.67
C LEU A 306 -3.63 18.62 9.27
N TYR A 307 -3.14 17.41 8.97
CA TYR A 307 -2.52 17.12 7.68
C TYR A 307 -3.54 17.12 6.53
N ARG A 308 -4.74 16.58 6.75
CA ARG A 308 -5.87 16.67 5.79
C ARG A 308 -6.19 18.12 5.45
N TYR A 309 -6.18 19.01 6.44
CA TYR A 309 -6.44 20.43 6.20
C TYR A 309 -5.32 21.07 5.39
N LEU A 310 -4.06 20.87 5.78
CA LEU A 310 -2.89 21.42 5.09
C LEU A 310 -2.79 20.94 3.63
N LEU A 311 -3.03 19.66 3.37
CA LEU A 311 -2.88 19.08 2.04
C LEU A 311 -4.01 19.46 1.06
N ARG A 312 -5.08 20.13 1.52
CA ARG A 312 -6.25 20.52 0.72
C ARG A 312 -6.38 22.02 0.47
N ARG A 313 -5.65 22.82 1.23
CA ARG A 313 -5.85 24.26 1.34
C ARG A 313 -4.99 25.02 0.38
#